data_AF-A0A832LTS9-F1
#
_entry.id   AF-A0A832LTS9-F1
#
_cell.length_a   1.000
_cell.length_b   1.000
_cell.length_c   1.000
_cell.angle_alpha   90.00
_cell.angle_beta   90.00
_cell.angle_gamma   90.00
#
_symmetry.space_group_name_H-M   'P 1'
#
loop_
_entity.id
_entity.type
_entity.pdbx_description
1 polymer ?
#
loop_
_entity_poly.entity_id
_entity_poly.type
_entity_poly.pdbx_seq_one_letter_code
_entity_poly.pdbx_strand_id
1 'polypeptide(L)'
;MSTSTRKKDVDENVKFYSRVFRVWEYFWFDRRTGELRGYRLSGTGYVPIEPSAHGRLWSEQLGAYLGVWRGEHRGRRFPWLRLWDKQGHLVLTTAERAERERTARARAEAQVQQERTAREQAEAQAQQERAERERLQAELERLREQLRQQEVNAE
;
A
#
# COMPACT_ATOMS: atom_id res chain seq x y z
N MET A 1 7.14 30.25 23.26
CA MET A 1 6.65 29.54 24.46
C MET A 1 7.87 29.06 25.24
N SER A 2 8.20 29.75 26.33
CA SER A 2 9.38 29.50 27.17
C SER A 2 9.35 28.08 27.76
N THR A 3 10.53 27.46 27.80
CA THR A 3 10.78 26.06 28.21
C THR A 3 10.33 25.73 29.63
N SER A 4 10.17 26.74 30.50
CA SER A 4 9.79 26.59 31.91
C SER A 4 8.29 26.30 32.12
N THR A 5 7.40 26.83 31.27
CA THR A 5 5.94 26.64 31.40
C THR A 5 5.49 25.25 30.94
N ARG A 6 6.20 24.69 29.96
CA ARG A 6 5.85 23.43 29.29
C ARG A 6 5.87 22.21 30.22
N LYS A 7 6.78 22.16 31.19
CA LYS A 7 6.95 21.00 32.08
C LYS A 7 5.86 20.97 33.16
N LYS A 8 5.49 22.15 33.70
CA LYS A 8 4.40 22.30 34.66
C LYS A 8 3.04 21.99 34.03
N ASP A 9 2.79 22.47 32.81
CA ASP A 9 1.53 22.21 32.10
C ASP A 9 1.30 20.71 31.85
N VAL A 10 2.35 19.95 31.55
CA VAL A 10 2.22 18.49 31.33
C VAL A 10 1.93 17.77 32.63
N ASP A 11 2.67 18.07 33.70
CA ASP A 11 2.49 17.40 35.00
C ASP A 11 1.15 17.76 35.66
N GLU A 12 0.70 19.02 35.54
CA GLU A 12 -0.63 19.45 36.01
C GLU A 12 -1.76 18.85 35.19
N ASN A 13 -1.63 18.79 33.85
CA ASN A 13 -2.63 18.13 33.01
C ASN A 13 -2.72 16.63 33.31
N VAL A 14 -1.59 15.93 33.48
CA VAL A 14 -1.60 14.51 33.87
C VAL A 14 -2.33 14.32 35.20
N LYS A 15 -2.10 15.17 36.20
CA LYS A 15 -2.82 15.13 37.49
C LYS A 15 -4.31 15.46 37.37
N PHE A 16 -4.70 16.36 36.47
CA PHE A 16 -6.09 16.72 36.23
C PHE A 16 -6.86 15.61 35.51
N TYR A 17 -6.34 15.10 34.38
CA TYR A 17 -6.99 14.03 33.61
C TYR A 17 -7.00 12.70 34.38
N SER A 18 -5.96 12.40 35.16
CA SER A 18 -5.93 11.20 36.02
C SER A 18 -6.99 11.21 37.11
N ARG A 19 -7.22 12.36 37.77
CA ARG A 19 -8.20 12.48 38.86
C ARG A 19 -9.64 12.50 38.36
N VAL A 20 -9.90 13.09 37.19
CA VAL A 20 -11.27 13.35 36.71
C VAL A 20 -11.79 12.23 35.81
N PHE A 21 -10.96 11.66 34.93
CA PHE A 21 -11.46 10.77 33.86
C PHE A 21 -11.14 9.28 34.05
N ARG A 22 -10.28 8.90 35.02
CA ARG A 22 -9.89 7.49 35.32
C ARG A 22 -9.71 6.62 34.06
N VAL A 23 -9.14 7.18 33.00
CA VAL A 23 -8.90 6.44 31.75
C VAL A 23 -7.76 5.45 31.95
N TRP A 24 -7.92 4.21 31.51
CA TRP A 24 -6.92 3.16 31.70
C TRP A 24 -5.54 3.52 31.17
N GLU A 25 -5.48 4.22 30.03
CA GLU A 25 -4.24 4.68 29.41
C GLU A 25 -4.39 6.14 28.95
N TYR A 26 -3.35 6.94 29.16
CA TYR A 26 -3.27 8.34 28.76
C TYR A 26 -2.01 8.56 27.92
N PHE A 27 -2.19 9.13 26.72
CA PHE A 27 -1.09 9.43 25.81
C PHE A 27 -1.04 10.91 25.51
N TRP A 28 0.14 11.50 25.68
CA TRP A 28 0.43 12.89 25.37
C TRP A 28 1.40 12.96 24.19
N PHE A 29 1.03 13.72 23.16
CA PHE A 29 1.83 13.89 21.96
C PHE A 29 2.01 15.37 21.64
N ASP A 30 3.26 15.79 21.46
CA ASP A 30 3.59 17.12 20.96
C ASP A 30 3.95 17.08 19.47
N ARG A 31 3.08 17.70 18.65
CA ARG A 31 3.23 17.81 17.19
C ARG A 31 4.41 18.66 16.69
N ARG A 32 5.00 19.49 17.53
CA ARG A 32 6.15 20.36 17.19
C ARG A 32 7.46 19.64 17.45
N THR A 33 7.59 18.95 18.58
CA THR A 33 8.82 18.20 18.93
C THR A 33 8.78 16.75 18.45
N GLY A 34 7.59 16.19 18.23
CA GLY A 34 7.40 14.76 18.00
C GLY A 34 7.56 13.93 19.28
N GLU A 35 7.47 14.56 20.46
CA GLU A 35 7.59 13.87 21.73
C GLU A 35 6.28 13.12 22.02
N LEU A 36 6.39 11.83 22.32
CA LEU A 36 5.28 10.97 22.70
C LEU A 36 5.56 10.40 24.09
N ARG A 37 4.63 10.62 25.02
CA ARG A 37 4.64 10.02 26.35
C ARG A 37 3.32 9.31 26.58
N GLY A 38 3.37 8.22 27.32
CA GLY A 38 2.20 7.42 27.65
C GLY A 38 2.26 7.03 29.11
N TYR A 39 1.10 6.90 29.71
CA TYR A 39 0.94 6.55 31.10
C TYR A 39 -0.22 5.58 31.22
N ARG A 40 -0.09 4.60 32.11
CA ARG A 40 -1.14 3.62 32.41
C ARG A 40 -1.55 3.72 33.85
N LEU A 41 -2.85 3.66 34.12
CA LEU A 41 -3.37 3.56 35.47
C LEU A 41 -3.01 2.19 36.05
N SER A 42 -2.25 2.17 37.15
CA SER A 42 -1.88 0.97 37.88
C SER A 42 -2.01 1.23 39.38
N GLY A 43 -2.89 0.46 40.04
CA GLY A 43 -3.18 0.61 41.47
C GLY A 43 -3.67 2.01 41.83
N THR A 44 -2.82 2.79 42.49
CA THR A 44 -3.15 4.11 43.06
C THR A 44 -2.76 5.29 42.16
N GLY A 45 -2.17 5.06 40.98
CA GLY A 45 -1.73 6.16 40.13
C GLY A 45 -1.32 5.77 38.71
N TYR A 46 -0.82 6.76 37.97
CA TYR A 46 -0.36 6.57 36.60
C TYR A 46 1.14 6.27 36.57
N VAL A 47 1.51 5.17 35.92
CA VAL A 47 2.89 4.74 35.69
C VAL A 47 3.26 4.99 34.23
N PRO A 48 4.46 5.52 33.92
CA PRO A 48 4.90 5.69 32.54
C PRO A 48 4.91 4.37 31.76
N ILE A 49 4.54 4.43 30.48
CA ILE A 49 4.66 3.31 29.54
C ILE A 49 6.04 3.42 28.89
N GLU A 50 6.85 2.37 29.03
CA GLU A 50 8.17 2.32 28.42
C GLU A 50 8.09 2.20 26.89
N PRO A 51 8.89 2.99 26.14
CA PRO A 51 8.94 2.87 24.70
C PRO A 51 9.66 1.60 24.25
N SER A 52 9.14 1.00 23.19
CA SER A 52 9.82 -0.04 22.42
C SER A 52 11.12 0.49 21.77
N ALA A 53 11.92 -0.42 21.21
CA ALA A 53 13.15 -0.09 20.46
C ALA A 53 12.94 0.94 19.33
N HIS A 54 11.72 1.09 18.83
CA HIS A 54 11.36 2.06 17.79
C HIS A 54 10.74 3.36 18.34
N GLY A 55 10.81 3.60 19.66
CA GLY A 55 10.22 4.78 20.30
C GLY A 55 8.68 4.76 20.35
N ARG A 56 8.06 3.58 20.23
CA ARG A 56 6.59 3.41 20.21
C ARG A 56 6.09 2.88 21.54
N LEU A 57 4.91 3.32 21.96
CA LEU A 57 4.30 2.94 23.24
C LEU A 57 3.20 1.90 23.02
N TRP A 58 3.24 0.78 23.73
CA TRP A 58 2.19 -0.25 23.63
C TRP A 58 0.94 0.16 24.40
N SER A 59 -0.21 0.12 23.73
CA SER A 59 -1.54 0.25 24.36
C SER A 59 -2.16 -1.13 24.52
N GLU A 60 -2.44 -1.51 25.75
CA GLU A 60 -3.15 -2.76 26.05
C GLU A 60 -4.62 -2.67 25.66
N GLN A 61 -5.22 -1.48 25.75
CA GLN A 61 -6.62 -1.27 25.39
C GLN A 61 -6.86 -1.35 23.87
N LEU A 62 -5.90 -0.87 23.08
CA LEU A 62 -5.99 -0.90 21.62
C LEU A 62 -5.39 -2.17 21.00
N GLY A 63 -4.60 -2.93 21.76
CA GLY A 63 -3.82 -4.05 21.23
C GLY A 63 -2.85 -3.62 20.12
N ALA A 64 -2.34 -2.39 20.22
CA ALA A 64 -1.56 -1.72 19.18
C ALA A 64 -0.54 -0.76 19.79
N TYR A 65 0.51 -0.45 19.03
CA TYR A 65 1.49 0.56 19.39
C TYR A 65 1.04 1.96 18.92
N LEU A 66 1.21 2.96 19.78
CA LEU A 66 1.20 4.36 19.39
C LEU A 66 2.62 4.79 19.06
N GLY A 67 2.81 5.36 17.87
CA GLY A 67 4.12 5.78 17.41
C GLY A 67 4.06 7.04 16.57
N VAL A 68 5.17 7.77 16.56
CA VAL A 68 5.30 8.98 15.75
C VAL A 68 5.77 8.60 14.37
N TRP A 69 4.93 8.84 13.37
CA TRP A 69 5.25 8.67 11.97
C TRP A 69 5.59 10.02 11.34
N ARG A 70 6.74 10.10 10.66
CA ARG A 70 7.19 11.31 9.97
C ARG A 70 6.91 11.16 8.48
N GLY A 71 5.91 11.88 7.99
CA GLY A 71 5.54 11.82 6.59
C GLY A 71 4.49 12.85 6.24
N GLU A 72 4.00 12.76 5.01
CA GLU A 72 2.95 13.64 4.52
C GLU A 72 1.58 13.03 4.79
N HIS A 73 0.72 13.78 5.47
CA HIS A 73 -0.67 13.42 5.64
C HIS A 73 -1.54 14.64 5.34
N ARG A 74 -2.52 14.47 4.43
CA ARG A 74 -3.40 15.55 3.95
C ARG A 74 -2.63 16.79 3.46
N GLY A 75 -1.59 16.58 2.64
CA GLY A 75 -0.79 17.66 2.06
C GLY A 75 0.14 18.38 3.05
N ARG A 76 0.35 17.82 4.24
CA ARG A 76 1.17 18.43 5.29
C ARG A 76 2.21 17.45 5.81
N ARG A 77 3.48 17.88 5.79
CA ARG A 77 4.61 17.10 6.30
C ARG A 77 4.90 17.49 7.74
N PHE A 78 4.53 16.63 8.68
CA PHE A 78 4.71 16.81 10.12
C PHE A 78 4.98 15.46 10.80
N PRO A 79 5.42 15.44 12.07
CA PRO A 79 5.27 14.25 12.89
C PRO A 79 3.78 14.03 13.19
N TRP A 80 3.27 12.85 12.86
CA TRP A 80 1.90 12.44 13.07
C TRP A 80 1.86 11.30 14.08
N LEU A 81 0.97 11.38 15.05
CA LEU A 81 0.67 10.25 15.91
C LEU A 81 -0.14 9.23 15.10
N ARG A 82 0.37 7.99 15.03
CA ARG A 82 -0.24 6.90 14.27
C ARG A 82 -0.24 5.61 15.07
N LEU A 83 -1.17 4.74 14.73
CA LEU A 83 -1.24 3.38 15.26
C LEU A 83 -0.38 2.44 14.41
N TRP A 84 0.26 1.49 15.09
CA TRP A 84 1.04 0.42 14.51
C TRP A 84 0.56 -0.91 15.09
N ASP A 85 0.43 -1.93 14.24
CA ASP A 85 0.03 -3.26 14.69
C ASP A 85 1.15 -3.94 15.52
N LYS A 86 0.84 -5.11 16.07
CA LYS A 86 1.80 -5.90 16.87
C LYS A 86 3.02 -6.38 16.06
N GLN A 87 2.91 -6.45 14.74
CA GLN A 87 4.02 -6.77 13.83
C GLN A 87 4.86 -5.53 13.48
N GLY A 88 4.44 -4.34 13.93
CA GLY A 88 5.14 -3.10 13.68
C GLY A 88 4.82 -2.47 12.33
N HIS A 89 3.72 -2.83 11.67
CA HIS A 89 3.21 -2.17 10.47
C HIS A 89 2.27 -1.01 10.82
N LEU A 90 2.29 0.03 9.99
CA LEU A 90 1.42 1.19 10.16
C LEU A 90 -0.04 0.78 9.90
N VAL A 91 -0.92 1.03 10.87
CA VAL A 91 -2.35 0.84 10.68
C VAL A 91 -2.86 1.93 9.74
N LEU A 92 -3.36 1.50 8.60
CA LEU A 92 -3.94 2.38 7.59
C LEU A 92 -5.26 2.94 8.08
N THR A 93 -5.46 4.23 7.83
CA THR A 93 -6.77 4.86 7.94
C THR A 93 -7.72 4.26 6.91
N THR A 94 -9.03 4.39 7.13
CA THR A 94 -10.06 3.94 6.18
C THR A 94 -9.85 4.52 4.78
N ALA A 95 -9.46 5.79 4.69
CA ALA A 95 -9.17 6.45 3.42
C ALA A 95 -7.93 5.86 2.73
N GLU A 96 -6.83 5.65 3.45
CA GLU A 96 -5.61 5.03 2.90
C GLU A 96 -5.85 3.58 2.47
N ARG A 97 -6.68 2.82 3.21
CA ARG A 97 -7.06 1.46 2.83
C ARG A 97 -7.89 1.46 1.54
N ALA A 98 -8.88 2.33 1.45
CA ALA A 98 -9.70 2.47 0.25
C ALA A 98 -8.86 2.88 -0.97
N GLU A 99 -7.91 3.81 -0.80
CA GLU A 99 -7.01 4.23 -1.89
C GLU A 99 -6.09 3.09 -2.35
N ARG A 100 -5.53 2.34 -1.40
CA ARG A 100 -4.71 1.16 -1.69
C ARG A 100 -5.51 0.12 -2.46
N GLU A 101 -6.76 -0.12 -2.07
CA GLU A 101 -7.65 -1.06 -2.74
C GLU A 101 -8.01 -0.61 -4.15
N ARG A 102 -8.36 0.68 -4.34
CA ARG A 102 -8.61 1.25 -5.68
C ARG A 102 -7.40 1.11 -6.59
N THR A 103 -6.21 1.44 -6.08
CA THR A 103 -4.96 1.31 -6.84
C THR A 103 -4.69 -0.15 -7.21
N ALA A 104 -4.93 -1.09 -6.28
CA ALA A 104 -4.75 -2.51 -6.54
C ALA A 104 -5.73 -3.03 -7.62
N ARG A 105 -7.01 -2.62 -7.54
CA ARG A 105 -8.03 -2.96 -8.55
C ARG A 105 -7.67 -2.40 -9.92
N ALA A 106 -7.30 -1.12 -10.01
CA ALA A 106 -6.90 -0.50 -11.26
C ALA A 106 -5.68 -1.18 -11.90
N ARG A 107 -4.70 -1.62 -11.08
CA ARG A 107 -3.55 -2.40 -11.57
C ARG A 107 -3.95 -3.78 -12.09
N ALA A 108 -4.84 -4.47 -11.38
CA ALA A 108 -5.33 -5.77 -11.82
C ALA A 108 -6.13 -5.66 -13.14
N GLU A 109 -6.99 -4.65 -13.26
CA GLU A 109 -7.74 -4.35 -14.48
C GLU A 109 -6.80 -4.03 -15.65
N ALA A 110 -5.77 -3.21 -15.42
CA ALA A 110 -4.76 -2.90 -16.43
C ALA A 110 -4.00 -4.14 -16.89
N GLN A 111 -3.64 -5.05 -15.98
CA GLN A 111 -2.98 -6.32 -16.33
C GLN A 111 -3.88 -7.21 -17.18
N VAL A 112 -5.14 -7.38 -16.81
CA VAL A 112 -6.12 -8.16 -17.59
C VAL A 112 -6.30 -7.56 -18.99
N GLN A 113 -6.37 -6.24 -19.10
CA GLN A 113 -6.51 -5.59 -20.41
C GLN A 113 -5.26 -5.76 -21.27
N GLN A 114 -4.05 -5.67 -20.69
CA GLN A 114 -2.81 -5.93 -21.40
C GLN A 114 -2.75 -7.37 -21.90
N GLU A 115 -3.11 -8.34 -21.07
CA GLU A 115 -3.11 -9.76 -21.45
C GLU A 115 -4.10 -10.05 -22.59
N ARG A 116 -5.31 -9.46 -22.53
CA ARG A 116 -6.29 -9.55 -23.62
C ARG A 116 -5.75 -8.98 -24.92
N THR A 117 -5.16 -7.79 -24.86
CA THR A 117 -4.60 -7.12 -26.05
C THR A 117 -3.45 -7.94 -26.63
N ALA A 118 -2.57 -8.48 -25.79
CA ALA A 118 -1.47 -9.34 -26.23
C ALA A 118 -1.98 -10.63 -26.89
N ARG A 119 -3.04 -11.22 -26.33
CA ARG A 119 -3.67 -12.41 -26.91
C ARG A 119 -4.34 -12.12 -28.26
N GLU A 120 -5.07 -11.02 -28.38
CA GLU A 120 -5.68 -10.60 -29.65
C GLU A 120 -4.62 -10.36 -30.73
N GLN A 121 -3.49 -9.74 -30.36
CA GLN A 121 -2.36 -9.55 -31.27
C GLN A 121 -1.72 -10.86 -31.70
N ALA A 122 -1.52 -11.80 -30.76
CA ALA A 122 -0.97 -13.12 -31.07
C ALA A 122 -1.92 -13.92 -31.97
N GLU A 123 -3.22 -13.86 -31.74
CA GLU A 123 -4.24 -14.51 -32.58
C GLU A 123 -4.26 -13.89 -33.98
N ALA A 124 -4.18 -12.57 -34.11
CA ALA A 124 -4.09 -11.89 -35.40
C ALA A 124 -2.82 -12.26 -36.17
N GLN A 125 -1.66 -12.30 -35.50
CA GLN A 125 -0.40 -12.73 -36.12
C GLN A 125 -0.47 -14.18 -36.59
N ALA A 126 -0.99 -15.09 -35.77
CA ALA A 126 -1.16 -16.48 -36.14
C ALA A 126 -2.11 -16.66 -37.34
N GLN A 127 -3.17 -15.84 -37.44
CA GLN A 127 -4.06 -15.84 -38.61
C GLN A 127 -3.36 -15.34 -39.88
N GLN A 128 -2.56 -14.28 -39.77
CA GLN A 128 -1.78 -13.75 -40.90
C GLN A 128 -0.77 -14.79 -41.42
N GLU A 129 -0.01 -15.42 -40.52
CA GLU A 129 0.95 -16.45 -40.89
C GLU A 129 0.29 -17.66 -41.56
N ARG A 130 -0.89 -18.07 -41.09
CA ARG A 130 -1.67 -19.15 -41.71
C ARG A 130 -2.12 -18.77 -43.12
N ALA A 131 -2.69 -17.58 -43.29
CA ALA A 131 -3.14 -17.09 -44.59
C ALA A 131 -1.98 -16.96 -45.59
N GLU A 132 -0.81 -16.52 -45.14
CA GLU A 132 0.39 -16.45 -45.98
C GLU A 132 0.88 -17.84 -46.39
N ARG A 133 0.93 -18.79 -45.45
CA ARG A 133 1.29 -20.19 -45.75
C ARG A 133 0.35 -20.82 -46.77
N GLU A 134 -0.96 -20.62 -46.61
CA GLU A 134 -1.96 -21.13 -47.56
C GLU A 134 -1.77 -20.54 -48.96
N ARG A 135 -1.47 -19.23 -49.07
CA ARG A 135 -1.17 -18.58 -50.35
C ARG A 135 0.07 -19.15 -51.02
N LEU A 136 1.16 -19.28 -50.28
CA LEU A 136 2.41 -19.86 -50.79
C LEU A 136 2.22 -21.32 -51.23
N GLN A 137 1.43 -22.10 -50.51
CA GLN A 137 1.08 -23.47 -50.90
C GLN A 137 0.28 -23.51 -52.21
N ALA A 138 -0.75 -22.67 -52.35
CA ALA A 138 -1.55 -22.59 -53.57
C ALA A 138 -0.70 -22.14 -54.78
N GLU A 139 0.25 -21.23 -54.59
CA GLU A 139 1.16 -20.78 -55.63
C GLU A 139 2.14 -21.90 -56.07
N LEU A 140 2.70 -22.63 -55.10
CA LEU A 140 3.54 -23.80 -55.37
C LEU A 140 2.78 -24.90 -56.14
N GLU A 141 1.54 -25.16 -55.76
CA GLU A 141 0.70 -26.13 -56.48
C GLU A 141 0.40 -25.68 -57.91
N ARG A 142 0.10 -24.40 -58.13
CA ARG A 142 -0.06 -23.82 -59.47
C ARG A 142 1.18 -23.98 -60.33
N LEU A 143 2.35 -23.63 -59.80
CA LEU A 143 3.63 -23.74 -60.53
C LEU A 143 3.94 -25.20 -60.89
N ARG A 144 3.71 -26.14 -59.96
CA ARG A 144 3.86 -27.57 -60.22
C ARG A 144 2.93 -28.06 -61.34
N GLU A 145 1.69 -27.58 -61.36
CA GLU A 145 0.74 -27.93 -62.41
C GLU A 145 1.15 -27.35 -63.78
N GLN A 146 1.63 -26.11 -63.83
CA GLN A 146 2.14 -25.51 -65.05
C GLN A 146 3.35 -26.27 -65.62
N LEU A 147 4.28 -26.69 -64.76
CA LEU A 147 5.42 -27.49 -65.18
C LEU A 147 4.98 -28.84 -65.75
N ARG A 148 4.03 -29.54 -65.11
CA ARG A 148 3.47 -30.79 -65.64
C ARG A 148 2.85 -30.60 -67.02
N GLN A 149 2.10 -29.51 -67.24
CA GLN A 149 1.49 -29.23 -68.54
C GLN A 149 2.53 -28.88 -69.62
N GLN A 150 3.65 -28.27 -69.24
CA GLN A 150 4.75 -28.01 -70.17
C GLN A 150 5.50 -29.28 -70.56
N GLU A 151 5.71 -30.20 -69.61
CA GLU A 151 6.32 -31.50 -69.89
C GLU A 151 5.44 -32.36 -70.82
N VAL A 152 4.12 -32.38 -70.60
CA VAL A 152 3.17 -33.15 -71.45
C VAL A 152 3.02 -32.56 -72.86
N ASN A 153 3.22 -31.25 -73.05
CA ASN A 153 3.17 -30.61 -74.37
C ASN A 153 4.51 -30.65 -75.13
N ALA A 154 5.59 -31.12 -74.47
CA ALA A 154 6.92 -31.22 -75.05
C ALA A 154 7.26 -32.63 -75.59
N GLU A 155 6.42 -33.64 -75.31
CA GLU A 155 6.40 -34.98 -75.96
C GLU A 155 5.47 -35.00 -77.18
#